data_AF-A0A2N3AR21-F1
#
_entry.id   AF-A0A2N3AR21-F1
#
_cell.length_a   1.000
_cell.length_b   1.000
_cell.length_c   1.000
_cell.angle_alpha   90.00
_cell.angle_beta   90.00
_cell.angle_gamma   90.00
#
_symmetry.space_group_name_H-M   'P 1'
#
loop_
_entity.id
_entity.type
_entity.pdbx_description
1 polymer ?
#
loop_
_entity_poly.entity_id
_entity_poly.type
_entity_poly.pdbx_seq_one_letter_code
_entity_poly.pdbx_strand_id
1 'polypeptide(L)'
;GHPENFLLDGVECTTGPLGQGVAMAVGMAMAERHLNAVYGDALVDHRTWVIAGDGCLMEGINHEAIGLAGHLGLGRLNVLWDDNRITIDGATDLSTSEDIKARYAATGWHVTECDGHDFADIDRALNEAKADPRPSLVACRTVIGKGAPNKQGTSATHGAALGAAEVAAARAELGWTAEPFVIPGNIAADWHRAAEPGRAAHGAWAGRLAASPLRADFECRMAGDLPEGFSLDDHIAGLIAAPQKIATRKASEIALAAINPALADTIGGSADLTGSNNTLAGGIVTFNRDNYAGRYVNYGIREFGMAAAMNGMALHGGVIPYGGTFLVFTDYARGAIRLSALQHCRVIYVMTHDSIGLGEDGPTH
;
A
#
# COMPACT_ATOMS: atom_id res chain seq x y z
N GLY A 1 2.92 19.54 3.33
CA GLY A 1 1.73 19.90 2.53
C GLY A 1 0.93 18.64 2.23
N HIS A 2 1.62 17.61 1.74
CA HIS A 2 1.12 16.24 1.73
C HIS A 2 1.64 15.48 2.97
N PRO A 3 1.02 14.34 3.34
CA PRO A 3 1.48 13.49 4.44
C PRO A 3 2.84 12.87 4.10
N GLU A 4 3.76 12.87 5.07
CA GLU A 4 5.11 12.31 4.95
C GLU A 4 5.41 11.44 6.20
N ASN A 5 5.64 10.14 6.00
CA ASN A 5 5.78 9.19 7.12
C ASN A 5 6.99 9.48 8.02
N PHE A 6 8.05 10.04 7.44
CA PHE A 6 9.29 10.35 8.13
C PHE A 6 9.27 11.70 8.86
N LEU A 7 8.14 12.43 8.81
CA LEU A 7 7.97 13.72 9.48
C LEU A 7 6.91 13.73 10.57
N LEU A 8 5.92 12.82 10.54
CA LEU A 8 4.78 12.84 11.46
C LEU A 8 4.39 11.43 11.89
N ASP A 9 4.48 11.18 13.20
CA ASP A 9 4.01 9.93 13.81
C ASP A 9 2.52 9.69 13.49
N GLY A 10 2.20 8.44 13.14
CA GLY A 10 0.85 8.03 12.72
C GLY A 10 0.55 8.26 11.22
N VAL A 11 1.49 8.80 10.44
CA VAL A 11 1.42 8.77 8.98
C VAL A 11 2.14 7.53 8.46
N GLU A 12 1.40 6.55 7.98
CA GLU A 12 1.97 5.25 7.55
C GLU A 12 2.77 5.34 6.24
N CYS A 13 2.38 6.23 5.33
CA CYS A 13 3.04 6.36 4.03
C CYS A 13 3.04 7.81 3.51
N THR A 14 4.10 8.18 2.80
CA THR A 14 4.16 9.47 2.09
C THR A 14 3.28 9.42 0.85
N THR A 15 2.32 10.33 0.73
CA THR A 15 1.41 10.41 -0.43
C THR A 15 1.46 11.79 -1.07
N GLY A 16 0.58 12.05 -2.03
CA GLY A 16 0.59 13.26 -2.87
C GLY A 16 0.55 12.90 -4.36
N PRO A 17 1.52 12.13 -4.87
CA PRO A 17 1.37 11.49 -6.18
C PRO A 17 0.16 10.55 -6.15
N LEU A 18 -0.86 10.87 -6.94
CA LEU A 18 -2.15 10.19 -6.92
C LEU A 18 -2.00 8.70 -7.30
N GLY A 19 -2.91 7.87 -6.78
CA GLY A 19 -2.93 6.42 -7.01
C GLY A 19 -1.92 5.62 -6.17
N GLN A 20 -0.76 6.18 -5.84
CA GLN A 20 0.30 5.44 -5.11
C GLN A 20 -0.13 4.99 -3.70
N GLY A 21 -0.96 5.76 -3.00
CA GLY A 21 -1.50 5.36 -1.70
C GLY A 21 -2.32 4.07 -1.75
N VAL A 22 -3.16 3.92 -2.78
CA VAL A 22 -3.95 2.69 -2.99
C VAL A 22 -3.04 1.50 -3.29
N ALA A 23 -2.04 1.70 -4.15
CA ALA A 23 -1.09 0.63 -4.50
C ALA A 23 -0.18 0.22 -3.32
N MET A 24 0.25 1.16 -2.47
CA MET A 24 0.94 0.84 -1.22
C MET A 24 0.04 0.11 -0.23
N ALA A 25 -1.25 0.45 -0.15
CA ALA A 25 -2.20 -0.28 0.68
C ALA A 25 -2.36 -1.76 0.27
N VAL A 26 -2.25 -2.07 -1.03
CA VAL A 26 -2.16 -3.46 -1.51
C VAL A 26 -0.95 -4.16 -0.89
N GLY A 27 0.21 -3.51 -0.90
CA GLY A 27 1.43 -4.00 -0.27
C GLY A 27 1.31 -4.24 1.24
N MET A 28 0.71 -3.28 1.96
CA MET A 28 0.47 -3.43 3.40
C MET A 28 -0.45 -4.62 3.70
N ALA A 29 -1.51 -4.81 2.91
CA ALA A 29 -2.40 -5.97 3.05
C ALA A 29 -1.72 -7.30 2.68
N MET A 30 -0.79 -7.30 1.71
CA MET A 30 0.03 -8.48 1.39
C MET A 30 0.94 -8.85 2.57
N ALA A 31 1.64 -7.87 3.17
CA ALA A 31 2.49 -8.08 4.35
C ALA A 31 1.66 -8.59 5.53
N GLU A 32 0.48 -8.02 5.77
CA GLU A 32 -0.42 -8.47 6.84
C GLU A 32 -0.86 -9.93 6.63
N ARG A 33 -1.26 -10.32 5.42
CA ARG A 33 -1.63 -11.72 5.11
C ARG A 33 -0.46 -12.68 5.26
N HIS A 34 0.73 -12.28 4.81
CA HIS A 34 1.93 -13.11 4.97
C HIS A 34 2.28 -13.32 6.44
N LEU A 35 2.36 -12.23 7.21
CA LEU A 35 2.73 -12.28 8.63
C LEU A 35 1.63 -12.97 9.46
N ASN A 36 0.36 -12.82 9.11
CA ASN A 36 -0.74 -13.58 9.71
C ASN A 36 -0.60 -15.09 9.46
N ALA A 37 -0.22 -15.50 8.24
CA ALA A 37 0.03 -16.92 7.95
C ALA A 37 1.22 -17.50 8.73
N VAL A 38 2.19 -16.65 9.10
CA VAL A 38 3.38 -17.05 9.88
C VAL A 38 3.13 -17.05 11.39
N TYR A 39 2.49 -16.01 11.92
CA TYR A 39 2.35 -15.77 13.37
C TYR A 39 0.94 -16.03 13.94
N GLY A 40 -0.06 -16.13 13.07
CA GLY A 40 -1.46 -16.33 13.43
C GLY A 40 -2.18 -15.05 13.91
N ASP A 41 -3.50 -15.17 14.05
CA ASP A 41 -4.41 -14.07 14.39
C ASP A 41 -4.10 -13.43 15.77
N ALA A 42 -3.46 -14.17 16.66
CA ALA A 42 -3.11 -13.66 17.98
C ALA A 42 -2.15 -12.47 17.90
N LEU A 43 -1.22 -12.48 16.92
CA LEU A 43 -0.19 -11.45 16.76
C LEU A 43 -0.44 -10.54 15.56
N VAL A 44 -1.00 -11.04 14.46
CA VAL A 44 -1.23 -10.26 13.25
C VAL A 44 -2.67 -10.51 12.79
N ASP A 45 -3.55 -9.55 13.08
CA ASP A 45 -4.97 -9.61 12.68
C ASP A 45 -5.49 -8.18 12.54
N HIS A 46 -5.17 -7.52 11.44
CA HIS A 46 -5.59 -6.15 11.22
C HIS A 46 -6.12 -5.93 9.80
N ARG A 47 -6.53 -4.70 9.51
CA ARG A 47 -7.11 -4.30 8.23
C ARG A 47 -6.41 -3.06 7.72
N THR A 48 -6.30 -2.96 6.41
CA THR A 48 -5.79 -1.79 5.72
C THR A 48 -6.98 -0.99 5.18
N TRP A 49 -7.10 0.26 5.64
CA TRP A 49 -8.10 1.22 5.16
C TRP A 49 -7.40 2.32 4.38
N VAL A 50 -7.94 2.65 3.21
CA VAL A 50 -7.43 3.75 2.38
C VAL A 50 -8.58 4.66 1.99
N ILE A 51 -8.34 5.97 1.98
CA ILE A 51 -9.23 6.94 1.34
C ILE A 51 -8.61 7.32 0.00
N ALA A 52 -9.42 7.31 -1.05
CA ALA A 52 -9.02 7.70 -2.40
C ALA A 52 -10.06 8.64 -3.00
N GLY A 53 -9.63 9.57 -3.85
CA GLY A 53 -10.53 10.39 -4.66
C GLY A 53 -10.50 9.96 -6.13
N ASP A 54 -11.28 10.66 -6.96
CA ASP A 54 -11.39 10.39 -8.39
C ASP A 54 -10.01 10.35 -9.09
N GLY A 55 -9.13 11.31 -8.77
CA GLY A 55 -7.79 11.36 -9.35
C GLY A 55 -6.94 10.12 -9.05
N CYS A 56 -7.07 9.51 -7.87
CA CYS A 56 -6.39 8.26 -7.57
C CYS A 56 -6.92 7.09 -8.41
N LEU A 57 -8.22 7.08 -8.72
CA LEU A 57 -8.86 6.00 -9.45
C LEU A 57 -8.72 6.14 -10.97
N MET A 58 -8.40 7.34 -11.48
CA MET A 58 -8.05 7.56 -12.89
C MET A 58 -6.61 7.13 -13.23
N GLU A 59 -5.71 7.13 -12.25
CA GLU A 59 -4.30 6.79 -12.47
C GLU A 59 -4.13 5.33 -12.89
N GLY A 60 -3.28 5.08 -13.90
CA GLY A 60 -3.04 3.74 -14.46
C GLY A 60 -2.57 2.72 -13.41
N ILE A 61 -1.79 3.16 -12.41
CA ILE A 61 -1.34 2.33 -11.29
C ILE A 61 -2.51 1.74 -10.49
N ASN A 62 -3.68 2.39 -10.47
CA ASN A 62 -4.85 1.84 -9.79
C ASN A 62 -5.33 0.56 -10.48
N HIS A 63 -5.34 0.51 -11.82
CA HIS A 63 -5.72 -0.69 -12.57
C HIS A 63 -4.80 -1.88 -12.26
N GLU A 64 -3.50 -1.61 -12.13
CA GLU A 64 -2.51 -2.61 -11.72
C GLU A 64 -2.77 -3.09 -10.28
N ALA A 65 -2.94 -2.17 -9.34
CA ALA A 65 -3.13 -2.45 -7.93
C ALA A 65 -4.42 -3.26 -7.65
N ILE A 66 -5.56 -2.85 -8.21
CA ILE A 66 -6.84 -3.54 -7.98
C ILE A 66 -6.87 -4.92 -8.63
N GLY A 67 -6.24 -5.06 -9.79
CA GLY A 67 -6.09 -6.34 -10.47
C GLY A 67 -5.27 -7.32 -9.63
N LEU A 68 -4.17 -6.86 -9.04
CA LEU A 68 -3.35 -7.67 -8.14
C LEU A 68 -4.10 -8.03 -6.85
N ALA A 69 -4.70 -7.06 -6.17
CA ALA A 69 -5.41 -7.28 -4.90
C ALA A 69 -6.61 -8.21 -5.03
N GLY A 70 -7.40 -8.07 -6.10
CA GLY A 70 -8.54 -8.94 -6.38
C GLY A 70 -8.09 -10.36 -6.73
N HIS A 71 -7.04 -10.51 -7.53
CA HIS A 71 -6.42 -11.82 -7.82
C HIS A 71 -5.95 -12.52 -6.53
N LEU A 72 -5.23 -11.80 -5.68
CA LEU A 72 -4.73 -12.30 -4.40
C LEU A 72 -5.82 -12.47 -3.33
N GLY A 73 -7.04 -11.97 -3.55
CA GLY A 73 -8.16 -12.12 -2.61
C GLY A 73 -7.93 -11.41 -1.27
N LEU A 74 -7.38 -10.19 -1.28
CA LEU A 74 -6.99 -9.47 -0.07
C LEU A 74 -8.19 -8.91 0.73
N GLY A 75 -8.98 -9.77 1.37
CA GLY A 75 -10.22 -9.42 2.11
C GLY A 75 -10.10 -8.46 3.30
N ARG A 76 -8.89 -8.02 3.62
CA ARG A 76 -8.61 -7.04 4.68
C ARG A 76 -8.26 -5.65 4.15
N LEU A 77 -8.23 -5.50 2.83
CA LEU A 77 -8.05 -4.22 2.15
C LEU A 77 -9.41 -3.59 1.85
N ASN A 78 -9.61 -2.37 2.34
CA ASN A 78 -10.83 -1.61 2.16
C ASN A 78 -10.50 -0.21 1.62
N VAL A 79 -11.10 0.15 0.49
CA VAL A 79 -10.94 1.46 -0.15
C VAL A 79 -12.23 2.25 0.02
N LEU A 80 -12.13 3.42 0.64
CA LEU A 80 -13.20 4.42 0.69
C LEU A 80 -12.95 5.40 -0.44
N TRP A 81 -13.77 5.33 -1.48
CA TRP A 81 -13.71 6.29 -2.56
C TRP A 81 -14.60 7.48 -2.23
N ASP A 82 -13.99 8.66 -2.07
CA ASP A 82 -14.69 9.93 -2.05
C ASP A 82 -15.20 10.25 -3.46
N ASP A 83 -16.41 9.78 -3.77
CA ASP A 83 -17.08 9.97 -5.04
C ASP A 83 -17.84 11.31 -5.00
N ASN A 84 -17.06 12.40 -5.15
CA ASN A 84 -17.56 13.77 -5.06
C ASN A 84 -17.82 14.42 -6.44
N ARG A 85 -17.46 13.74 -7.54
CA ARG A 85 -17.60 14.15 -8.95
C ARG A 85 -16.83 15.40 -9.35
N ILE A 86 -15.77 15.77 -8.61
CA ILE A 86 -14.98 16.97 -8.86
C ILE A 86 -13.48 16.63 -8.89
N THR A 87 -12.81 17.08 -9.93
CA THR A 87 -11.35 17.15 -10.03
C THR A 87 -10.89 18.62 -10.07
N ILE A 88 -9.59 18.84 -10.29
CA ILE A 88 -9.02 20.19 -10.41
C ILE A 88 -9.70 20.98 -11.53
N ASP A 89 -9.92 20.35 -12.70
CA ASP A 89 -10.45 21.04 -13.88
C ASP A 89 -11.96 21.29 -13.82
N GLY A 90 -12.67 20.69 -12.85
CA GLY A 90 -14.11 20.82 -12.70
C GLY A 90 -14.79 19.47 -12.48
N ALA A 91 -15.97 19.30 -13.05
CA ALA A 91 -16.71 18.05 -12.97
C ALA A 91 -15.92 16.89 -13.60
N THR A 92 -16.04 15.69 -13.02
CA THR A 92 -15.36 14.48 -13.51
C THR A 92 -15.78 14.10 -14.93
N ASP A 93 -16.99 14.46 -15.35
CA ASP A 93 -17.53 14.15 -16.69
C ASP A 93 -16.78 14.86 -17.83
N LEU A 94 -15.92 15.84 -17.51
CA LEU A 94 -15.03 16.48 -18.48
C LEU A 94 -13.97 15.53 -19.03
N SER A 95 -13.54 14.52 -18.27
CA SER A 95 -12.41 13.66 -18.64
C SER A 95 -12.60 12.17 -18.35
N THR A 96 -13.66 11.77 -17.64
CA THR A 96 -13.99 10.36 -17.44
C THR A 96 -15.48 10.08 -17.65
N SER A 97 -15.77 8.89 -18.15
CA SER A 97 -17.11 8.30 -18.24
C SER A 97 -17.08 6.84 -17.79
N GLU A 98 -16.05 6.44 -17.04
CA GLU A 98 -15.84 5.07 -16.61
C GLU A 98 -16.83 4.68 -15.50
N ASP A 99 -17.37 3.48 -15.58
CA ASP A 99 -18.05 2.85 -14.44
C ASP A 99 -17.00 2.24 -13.50
N ILE A 100 -16.52 3.05 -12.56
CA ILE A 100 -15.52 2.67 -11.55
C ILE A 100 -15.99 1.47 -10.74
N LYS A 101 -17.27 1.43 -10.35
CA LYS A 101 -17.85 0.32 -9.58
C LYS A 101 -17.80 -0.98 -10.37
N ALA A 102 -18.19 -0.94 -11.65
CA ALA A 102 -18.12 -2.11 -12.52
C ALA A 102 -16.67 -2.57 -12.74
N ARG A 103 -15.70 -1.65 -12.88
CA ARG A 103 -14.28 -2.01 -13.00
C ARG A 103 -13.76 -2.73 -11.76
N TYR A 104 -14.10 -2.27 -10.57
CA TYR A 104 -13.74 -2.97 -9.33
C TYR A 104 -14.42 -4.34 -9.23
N ALA A 105 -15.72 -4.41 -9.50
CA ALA A 105 -16.44 -5.69 -9.50
C ALA A 105 -15.83 -6.71 -10.50
N ALA A 106 -15.45 -6.24 -11.70
CA ALA A 106 -14.81 -7.07 -12.72
C ALA A 106 -13.43 -7.62 -12.31
N THR A 107 -12.74 -6.95 -11.39
CA THR A 107 -11.45 -7.40 -10.86
C THR A 107 -11.58 -8.25 -9.59
N GLY A 108 -12.80 -8.63 -9.20
CA GLY A 108 -13.07 -9.56 -8.09
C GLY A 108 -13.21 -8.88 -6.73
N TRP A 109 -13.50 -7.59 -6.70
CA TRP A 109 -13.76 -6.83 -5.47
C TRP A 109 -15.23 -6.94 -5.03
N HIS A 110 -15.47 -6.80 -3.73
CA HIS A 110 -16.76 -6.37 -3.21
C HIS A 110 -16.93 -4.88 -3.46
N VAL A 111 -18.15 -4.46 -3.81
CA VAL A 111 -18.47 -3.06 -4.05
C VAL A 111 -19.78 -2.75 -3.33
N THR A 112 -19.73 -1.74 -2.46
CA THR A 112 -20.91 -1.16 -1.81
C THR A 112 -20.85 0.36 -1.93
N GLU A 113 -21.95 1.03 -1.60
CA GLU A 113 -22.06 2.47 -1.64
C GLU A 113 -22.79 2.99 -0.41
N CYS A 114 -22.53 4.26 -0.08
CA CYS A 114 -23.25 4.99 0.94
C CYS A 114 -23.40 6.47 0.57
N ASP A 115 -24.39 7.11 1.17
CA ASP A 115 -24.36 8.57 1.34
C ASP A 115 -23.23 8.91 2.33
N GLY A 116 -22.15 9.51 1.82
CA GLY A 116 -20.99 9.92 2.62
C GLY A 116 -21.27 11.07 3.59
N HIS A 117 -22.53 11.50 3.69
CA HIS A 117 -23.04 12.46 4.67
C HIS A 117 -24.04 11.87 5.66
N ASP A 118 -24.41 10.60 5.53
CA ASP A 118 -25.25 9.87 6.49
C ASP A 118 -24.39 8.92 7.31
N PHE A 119 -24.20 9.23 8.58
CA PHE A 119 -23.35 8.44 9.48
C PHE A 119 -23.83 7.00 9.67
N ALA A 120 -25.15 6.75 9.64
CA ALA A 120 -25.69 5.40 9.79
C ALA A 120 -25.43 4.58 8.51
N ASP A 121 -25.52 5.22 7.34
CA ASP A 121 -25.26 4.57 6.06
C ASP A 121 -23.77 4.29 5.84
N ILE A 122 -22.89 5.20 6.29
CA ILE A 122 -21.44 4.96 6.34
C ILE A 122 -21.14 3.75 7.24
N ASP A 123 -21.67 3.70 8.46
CA ASP A 123 -21.40 2.58 9.37
C ASP A 123 -21.89 1.24 8.79
N ARG A 124 -23.08 1.22 8.16
CA ARG A 124 -23.59 0.06 7.42
C ARG A 124 -22.59 -0.40 6.36
N ALA A 125 -22.14 0.50 5.48
CA ALA A 125 -21.25 0.16 4.37
C ALA A 125 -19.86 -0.28 4.85
N LEU A 126 -19.31 0.35 5.89
CA LEU A 126 -18.04 -0.07 6.50
C LEU A 126 -18.15 -1.46 7.14
N ASN A 127 -19.28 -1.79 7.76
CA ASN A 127 -19.50 -3.11 8.35
C ASN A 127 -19.72 -4.19 7.29
N GLU A 128 -20.38 -3.87 6.18
CA GLU A 128 -20.47 -4.76 5.01
C GLU A 128 -19.08 -5.05 4.43
N ALA A 129 -18.28 -4.01 4.19
CA ALA A 129 -16.93 -4.12 3.65
C ALA A 129 -15.99 -4.94 4.56
N LYS A 130 -16.09 -4.77 5.89
CA LYS A 130 -15.34 -5.55 6.89
C LYS A 130 -15.64 -7.04 6.89
N ALA A 131 -16.86 -7.41 6.50
CA ALA A 131 -17.39 -8.76 6.58
C ALA A 131 -17.19 -9.57 5.28
N ASP A 132 -16.99 -8.90 4.14
CA ASP A 132 -16.76 -9.59 2.88
C ASP A 132 -15.33 -10.19 2.83
N PRO A 133 -15.17 -11.43 2.33
CA PRO A 133 -13.86 -12.05 2.18
C PRO A 133 -13.02 -11.49 1.01
N ARG A 134 -13.61 -10.69 0.12
CA ARG A 134 -12.91 -10.01 -0.98
C ARG A 134 -12.41 -8.65 -0.53
N PRO A 135 -11.40 -8.05 -1.20
CA PRO A 135 -11.11 -6.64 -1.00
C PRO A 135 -12.35 -5.80 -1.39
N SER A 136 -12.58 -4.70 -0.67
CA SER A 136 -13.84 -3.95 -0.75
C SER A 136 -13.62 -2.51 -1.22
N LEU A 137 -14.44 -2.06 -2.17
CA LEU A 137 -14.62 -0.65 -2.52
C LEU A 137 -15.93 -0.15 -1.91
N VAL A 138 -15.84 0.90 -1.08
CA VAL A 138 -16.99 1.65 -0.59
C VAL A 138 -17.04 2.96 -1.36
N ALA A 139 -18.01 3.12 -2.26
CA ALA A 139 -18.26 4.37 -2.95
C ALA A 139 -19.04 5.33 -2.04
N CYS A 140 -18.34 6.29 -1.44
CA CYS A 140 -18.91 7.28 -0.55
C CYS A 140 -19.33 8.49 -1.38
N ARG A 141 -20.64 8.67 -1.62
CA ARG A 141 -21.13 9.85 -2.33
C ARG A 141 -20.99 11.07 -1.42
N THR A 142 -20.16 12.05 -1.80
CA THR A 142 -20.03 13.30 -1.03
C THR A 142 -20.26 14.56 -1.89
N VAL A 143 -20.11 15.71 -1.25
CA VAL A 143 -20.13 17.03 -1.88
C VAL A 143 -18.85 17.72 -1.43
N ILE A 144 -17.92 17.97 -2.35
CA ILE A 144 -16.66 18.64 -2.03
C ILE A 144 -16.94 19.99 -1.37
N GLY A 145 -16.22 20.31 -0.30
CA GLY A 145 -16.39 21.58 0.41
C GLY A 145 -17.76 21.77 1.08
N LYS A 146 -18.51 20.69 1.37
CA LYS A 146 -19.82 20.77 2.02
C LYS A 146 -19.81 21.72 3.23
N GLY A 147 -20.81 22.59 3.27
CA GLY A 147 -20.95 23.63 4.28
C GLY A 147 -20.36 24.98 3.87
N ALA A 148 -19.63 25.08 2.75
CA ALA A 148 -19.26 26.35 2.15
C ALA A 148 -20.37 26.80 1.16
N PRO A 149 -21.34 27.62 1.57
CA PRO A 149 -22.60 27.79 0.84
C PRO A 149 -22.44 28.35 -0.58
N ASN A 150 -21.37 29.11 -0.86
CA ASN A 150 -21.16 29.69 -2.19
C ASN A 150 -20.16 28.90 -3.04
N LYS A 151 -19.51 27.88 -2.49
CA LYS A 151 -18.44 27.13 -3.19
C LYS A 151 -18.57 25.61 -3.15
N GLN A 152 -19.37 25.03 -2.26
CA GLN A 152 -19.54 23.58 -2.17
C GLN A 152 -19.98 22.97 -3.50
N GLY A 153 -19.50 21.77 -3.81
CA GLY A 153 -19.80 21.07 -5.07
C GLY A 153 -19.05 21.63 -6.29
N THR A 154 -18.03 22.47 -6.10
CA THR A 154 -17.23 23.05 -7.19
C THR A 154 -15.73 22.82 -7.00
N SER A 155 -14.96 22.85 -8.09
CA SER A 155 -13.49 22.75 -8.02
C SER A 155 -12.83 23.92 -7.27
N ALA A 156 -13.56 25.02 -7.02
CA ALA A 156 -13.06 26.17 -6.27
C ALA A 156 -12.72 25.86 -4.80
N THR A 157 -13.21 24.77 -4.24
CA THR A 157 -12.85 24.32 -2.88
C THR A 157 -11.69 23.31 -2.84
N HIS A 158 -11.15 22.89 -3.98
CA HIS A 158 -10.17 21.81 -4.03
C HIS A 158 -8.76 22.25 -3.57
N GLY A 159 -8.20 23.27 -4.22
CA GLY A 159 -6.77 23.59 -4.11
C GLY A 159 -6.44 24.92 -3.44
N ALA A 160 -7.44 25.63 -2.89
CA ALA A 160 -7.25 26.98 -2.36
C ALA A 160 -8.01 27.18 -1.05
N ALA A 161 -7.47 28.08 -0.19
CA ALA A 161 -8.18 28.53 0.99
C ALA A 161 -9.52 29.17 0.61
N LEU A 162 -10.57 28.93 1.41
CA LEU A 162 -11.92 29.45 1.14
C LEU A 162 -11.96 30.99 1.10
N GLY A 163 -11.10 31.65 1.87
CA GLY A 163 -11.08 33.11 2.03
C GLY A 163 -12.03 33.57 3.14
N ALA A 164 -11.73 34.71 3.76
CA ALA A 164 -12.38 35.16 5.00
C ALA A 164 -13.91 35.26 4.91
N ALA A 165 -14.45 35.78 3.79
CA ALA A 165 -15.89 35.92 3.59
C ALA A 165 -16.59 34.56 3.52
N GLU A 166 -16.01 33.60 2.79
CA GLU A 166 -16.59 32.26 2.67
C GLU A 166 -16.45 31.47 3.97
N VAL A 167 -15.34 31.62 4.71
CA VAL A 167 -15.18 31.02 6.04
C VAL A 167 -16.27 31.52 6.99
N ALA A 168 -16.59 32.83 6.97
CA ALA A 168 -17.66 33.38 7.81
C ALA A 168 -19.04 32.80 7.43
N ALA A 169 -19.33 32.70 6.12
CA ALA A 169 -20.56 32.11 5.63
C ALA A 169 -20.68 30.62 6.00
N ALA A 170 -19.61 29.85 5.84
CA ALA A 170 -19.57 28.43 6.18
C ALA A 170 -19.78 28.18 7.68
N ARG A 171 -19.21 29.04 8.53
CA ARG A 171 -19.43 28.98 9.98
C ARG A 171 -20.88 29.25 10.35
N ALA A 172 -21.53 30.20 9.69
CA ALA A 172 -22.96 30.45 9.91
C ALA A 172 -23.83 29.27 9.44
N GLU A 173 -23.56 28.72 8.26
CA GLU A 173 -24.26 27.55 7.69
C GLU A 173 -24.16 26.32 8.59
N LEU A 174 -22.96 26.05 9.11
CA LEU A 174 -22.69 24.88 9.97
C LEU A 174 -23.03 25.11 11.45
N GLY A 175 -23.49 26.31 11.83
CA GLY A 175 -23.71 26.67 13.23
C GLY A 175 -22.43 26.66 14.08
N TRP A 176 -21.27 26.87 13.47
CA TRP A 176 -19.96 26.81 14.14
C TRP A 176 -19.55 28.15 14.73
N THR A 177 -19.57 28.25 16.07
CA THR A 177 -19.30 29.50 16.79
C THR A 177 -17.89 29.60 17.38
N ALA A 178 -17.14 28.49 17.49
CA ALA A 178 -15.83 28.48 18.15
C ALA A 178 -14.73 29.16 17.31
N GLU A 179 -13.89 30.00 17.93
CA GLU A 179 -12.81 30.77 17.29
C GLU A 179 -11.84 29.91 16.43
N PRO A 180 -11.06 30.52 15.51
CA PRO A 180 -10.06 29.79 14.73
C PRO A 180 -9.14 28.96 15.63
N PHE A 181 -8.99 27.67 15.29
CA PHE A 181 -8.18 26.68 16.02
C PHE A 181 -8.62 26.39 17.46
N VAL A 182 -9.84 26.79 17.85
CA VAL A 182 -10.44 26.40 19.14
C VAL A 182 -11.39 25.24 18.94
N ILE A 183 -11.07 24.09 19.55
CA ILE A 183 -11.92 22.91 19.57
C ILE A 183 -12.77 22.94 20.85
N PRO A 184 -14.11 22.93 20.75
CA PRO A 184 -15.00 22.83 21.91
C PRO A 184 -14.65 21.63 22.81
N GLY A 185 -14.69 21.82 24.12
CA GLY A 185 -14.24 20.82 25.09
C GLY A 185 -15.00 19.49 25.02
N ASN A 186 -16.30 19.52 24.67
CA ASN A 186 -17.09 18.31 24.48
C ASN A 186 -16.61 17.49 23.27
N ILE A 187 -16.29 18.16 22.15
CA ILE A 187 -15.77 17.52 20.93
C ILE A 187 -14.38 16.93 21.19
N ALA A 188 -13.50 17.69 21.85
CA ALA A 188 -12.17 17.17 22.24
C ALA A 188 -12.30 15.94 23.15
N ALA A 189 -13.24 15.96 24.09
CA ALA A 189 -13.50 14.82 24.97
C ALA A 189 -14.05 13.60 24.22
N ASP A 190 -14.87 13.78 23.18
CA ASP A 190 -15.32 12.68 22.30
C ASP A 190 -14.14 12.00 21.59
N TRP A 191 -13.23 12.80 21.01
CA TRP A 191 -12.01 12.27 20.35
C TRP A 191 -11.09 11.51 21.32
N HIS A 192 -10.90 12.02 22.53
CA HIS A 192 -10.13 11.30 23.55
C HIS A 192 -10.80 9.98 23.95
N ARG A 193 -12.13 9.97 24.11
CA ARG A 193 -12.88 8.73 24.39
C ARG A 193 -12.76 7.70 23.27
N ALA A 194 -12.74 8.14 22.01
CA ALA A 194 -12.60 7.24 20.86
C ALA A 194 -11.26 6.48 20.84
N ALA A 195 -10.22 6.98 21.51
CA ALA A 195 -8.91 6.33 21.60
C ALA A 195 -8.85 5.21 22.67
N GLU A 196 -9.73 5.22 23.67
CA GLU A 196 -9.66 4.28 24.79
C GLU A 196 -9.82 2.80 24.40
N PRO A 197 -10.71 2.42 23.47
CA PRO A 197 -10.76 1.04 22.96
C PRO A 197 -9.42 0.58 22.37
N GLY A 198 -8.70 1.47 21.67
CA GLY A 198 -7.39 1.19 21.10
C GLY A 198 -6.33 0.91 22.16
N ARG A 199 -6.33 1.67 23.26
CA ARG A 199 -5.44 1.45 24.41
C ARG A 199 -5.63 0.05 25.02
N ALA A 200 -6.89 -0.34 25.24
CA ALA A 200 -7.21 -1.65 25.78
C ALA A 200 -6.82 -2.78 24.81
N ALA A 201 -7.13 -2.63 23.52
CA ALA A 201 -6.79 -3.61 22.49
C ALA A 201 -5.26 -3.80 22.36
N HIS A 202 -4.50 -2.70 22.36
CA HIS A 202 -3.03 -2.74 22.33
C HIS A 202 -2.45 -3.41 23.58
N GLY A 203 -2.95 -3.10 24.77
CA GLY A 203 -2.53 -3.76 26.01
C GLY A 203 -2.78 -5.27 26.01
N ALA A 204 -3.95 -5.69 25.52
CA ALA A 204 -4.27 -7.10 25.37
C ALA A 204 -3.37 -7.79 24.32
N TRP A 205 -3.07 -7.12 23.20
CA TRP A 205 -2.14 -7.61 22.19
C TRP A 205 -0.72 -7.74 22.74
N ALA A 206 -0.21 -6.75 23.47
CA ALA A 206 1.10 -6.80 24.11
C ALA A 206 1.22 -7.99 25.08
N GLY A 207 0.14 -8.32 25.81
CA GLY A 207 0.08 -9.53 26.62
C GLY A 207 0.21 -10.82 25.80
N ARG A 208 -0.46 -10.90 24.63
CA ARG A 208 -0.35 -12.05 23.72
C ARG A 208 1.06 -12.15 23.11
N LEU A 209 1.67 -11.04 22.72
CA LEU A 209 3.04 -11.00 22.21
C LEU A 209 4.03 -11.46 23.29
N ALA A 210 3.91 -10.95 24.52
CA ALA A 210 4.78 -11.32 25.63
C ALA A 210 4.74 -12.83 25.95
N ALA A 211 3.60 -13.47 25.74
CA ALA A 211 3.41 -14.91 25.95
C ALA A 211 3.73 -15.78 24.73
N SER A 212 3.97 -15.19 23.55
CA SER A 212 4.19 -15.95 22.31
C SER A 212 5.59 -16.57 22.28
N PRO A 213 5.74 -17.86 21.90
CA PRO A 213 7.06 -18.45 21.66
C PRO A 213 7.78 -17.83 20.46
N LEU A 214 7.05 -17.15 19.57
CA LEU A 214 7.60 -16.48 18.38
C LEU A 214 7.96 -15.01 18.63
N ARG A 215 7.89 -14.53 19.88
CA ARG A 215 8.11 -13.12 20.22
C ARG A 215 9.43 -12.57 19.69
N ALA A 216 10.54 -13.25 19.95
CA ALA A 216 11.87 -12.75 19.59
C ALA A 216 12.02 -12.59 18.06
N ASP A 217 11.52 -13.55 17.30
CA ASP A 217 11.48 -13.49 15.83
C ASP A 217 10.59 -12.34 15.34
N PHE A 218 9.38 -12.23 15.92
CA PHE A 218 8.44 -11.15 15.60
C PHE A 218 9.03 -9.76 15.85
N GLU A 219 9.60 -9.52 17.03
CA GLU A 219 10.20 -8.23 17.41
C GLU A 219 11.40 -7.89 16.50
N CYS A 220 12.27 -8.86 16.22
CA CYS A 220 13.41 -8.69 15.31
C CYS A 220 12.96 -8.26 13.91
N ARG A 221 11.99 -8.99 13.33
CA ARG A 221 11.45 -8.71 11.99
C ARG A 221 10.74 -7.37 11.91
N MET A 222 9.93 -7.03 12.91
CA MET A 222 9.22 -5.75 12.95
C MET A 222 10.16 -4.56 13.14
N ALA A 223 11.30 -4.75 13.82
CA ALA A 223 12.37 -3.76 13.90
C ALA A 223 13.16 -3.59 12.58
N GLY A 224 13.03 -4.55 11.65
CA GLY A 224 13.80 -4.59 10.41
C GLY A 224 15.24 -5.08 10.59
N ASP A 225 15.53 -5.65 11.76
CA ASP A 225 16.83 -6.23 12.10
C ASP A 225 17.01 -7.58 11.39
N LEU A 226 18.26 -7.98 11.19
CA LEU A 226 18.59 -9.31 10.68
C LEU A 226 18.74 -10.29 11.84
N PRO A 227 18.42 -11.58 11.65
CA PRO A 227 18.60 -12.59 12.70
C PRO A 227 20.03 -12.60 13.25
N GLU A 228 20.16 -12.84 14.55
CA GLU A 228 21.48 -12.96 15.19
C GLU A 228 22.32 -14.05 14.51
N GLY A 229 23.58 -13.71 14.19
CA GLY A 229 24.50 -14.61 13.50
C GLY A 229 24.28 -14.74 11.99
N PHE A 230 23.30 -14.03 11.41
CA PHE A 230 23.17 -13.95 9.96
C PHE A 230 24.45 -13.33 9.35
N SER A 231 25.11 -14.09 8.48
CA SER A 231 26.23 -13.62 7.68
C SER A 231 26.26 -14.35 6.33
N LEU A 232 26.69 -13.64 5.29
CA LEU A 232 27.00 -14.20 3.98
C LEU A 232 28.51 -14.21 3.69
N ASP A 233 29.35 -13.92 4.68
CA ASP A 233 30.79 -13.73 4.48
C ASP A 233 31.46 -14.98 3.90
N ASP A 234 31.15 -16.16 4.43
CA ASP A 234 31.69 -17.44 3.92
C ASP A 234 31.22 -17.72 2.49
N HIS A 235 29.95 -17.41 2.19
CA HIS A 235 29.41 -17.55 0.84
C HIS A 235 30.13 -16.62 -0.14
N ILE A 236 30.31 -15.36 0.24
CA ILE A 236 31.03 -14.35 -0.56
C ILE A 236 32.49 -14.75 -0.74
N ALA A 237 33.17 -15.21 0.32
CA ALA A 237 34.55 -15.68 0.26
C ALA A 237 34.71 -16.88 -0.67
N GLY A 238 33.76 -17.81 -0.66
CA GLY A 238 33.72 -18.94 -1.59
C GLY A 238 33.58 -18.51 -3.06
N LEU A 239 32.72 -17.52 -3.35
CA LEU A 239 32.58 -16.96 -4.70
C LEU A 239 33.84 -16.24 -5.17
N ILE A 240 34.53 -15.52 -4.28
CA ILE A 240 35.81 -14.85 -4.57
C ILE A 240 36.92 -15.87 -4.83
N ALA A 241 36.98 -16.95 -4.05
CA ALA A 241 37.99 -18.00 -4.20
C ALA A 241 37.82 -18.84 -5.48
N ALA A 242 36.60 -18.93 -6.01
CA ALA A 242 36.27 -19.70 -7.21
C ALA A 242 35.44 -18.86 -8.21
N PRO A 243 36.05 -17.86 -8.87
CA PRO A 243 35.33 -16.95 -9.74
C PRO A 243 34.71 -17.67 -10.94
N GLN A 244 33.47 -17.30 -11.26
CA GLN A 244 32.69 -17.91 -12.34
C GLN A 244 32.48 -16.92 -13.49
N LYS A 245 32.55 -17.39 -14.74
CA LYS A 245 32.21 -16.59 -15.93
C LYS A 245 30.73 -16.71 -16.24
N ILE A 246 29.91 -15.91 -15.55
CA ILE A 246 28.44 -15.91 -15.65
C ILE A 246 27.91 -14.49 -15.79
N ALA A 247 26.69 -14.34 -16.30
CA ALA A 247 25.99 -13.05 -16.31
C ALA A 247 25.64 -12.61 -14.87
N THR A 248 25.63 -11.30 -14.60
CA THR A 248 25.29 -10.75 -13.28
C THR A 248 23.87 -11.13 -12.81
N ARG A 249 22.91 -11.31 -13.73
CA ARG A 249 21.58 -11.88 -13.38
C ARG A 249 21.66 -13.30 -12.81
N LYS A 250 22.62 -14.11 -13.26
CA LYS A 250 22.85 -15.46 -12.71
C LYS A 250 23.60 -15.37 -11.36
N ALA A 251 24.51 -14.41 -11.22
CA ALA A 251 25.12 -14.12 -9.92
C ALA A 251 24.08 -13.66 -8.89
N SER A 252 23.11 -12.83 -9.30
CA SER A 252 21.96 -12.41 -8.48
C SER A 252 21.13 -13.61 -8.01
N GLU A 253 20.83 -14.56 -8.91
CA GLU A 253 20.15 -15.81 -8.56
C GLU A 253 20.91 -16.63 -7.50
N ILE A 254 22.24 -16.74 -7.64
CA ILE A 254 23.11 -17.44 -6.68
C ILE A 254 23.05 -16.75 -5.31
N ALA A 255 23.10 -15.41 -5.28
CA ALA A 255 22.95 -14.64 -4.05
C ALA A 255 21.57 -14.86 -3.40
N LEU A 256 20.48 -14.78 -4.19
CA LEU A 256 19.12 -15.05 -3.71
C LEU A 256 18.96 -16.49 -3.20
N ALA A 257 19.64 -17.46 -3.83
CA ALA A 257 19.63 -18.86 -3.38
C ALA A 257 20.30 -19.06 -2.01
N ALA A 258 21.25 -18.19 -1.63
CA ALA A 258 21.83 -18.18 -0.28
C ALA A 258 21.00 -17.35 0.71
N ILE A 259 20.46 -16.21 0.27
CA ILE A 259 19.70 -15.26 1.11
C ILE A 259 18.35 -15.86 1.53
N ASN A 260 17.55 -16.34 0.58
CA ASN A 260 16.16 -16.70 0.84
C ASN A 260 15.95 -17.83 1.86
N PRO A 261 16.81 -18.88 1.94
CA PRO A 261 16.72 -19.87 3.01
C PRO A 261 17.16 -19.34 4.38
N ALA A 262 18.06 -18.35 4.40
CA ALA A 262 18.65 -17.80 5.62
C ALA A 262 17.82 -16.65 6.24
N LEU A 263 17.04 -15.95 5.41
CA LEU A 263 16.13 -14.88 5.84
C LEU A 263 14.69 -15.25 5.48
N ALA A 264 13.88 -15.58 6.50
CA ALA A 264 12.47 -15.90 6.31
C ALA A 264 11.63 -14.68 5.89
N ASP A 265 12.18 -13.49 6.07
CA ASP A 265 11.48 -12.21 5.94
C ASP A 265 11.46 -11.71 4.51
N THR A 266 12.25 -12.31 3.61
CA THR A 266 12.28 -11.91 2.21
C THR A 266 10.99 -12.31 1.50
N ILE A 267 10.38 -11.35 0.79
CA ILE A 267 9.29 -11.61 -0.14
C ILE A 267 9.74 -11.14 -1.52
N GLY A 268 9.97 -12.11 -2.40
CA GLY A 268 10.44 -11.90 -3.75
C GLY A 268 9.35 -11.83 -4.79
N GLY A 269 9.71 -11.48 -6.01
CA GLY A 269 8.83 -11.61 -7.15
C GLY A 269 9.42 -11.08 -8.45
N SER A 270 8.60 -11.07 -9.49
CA SER A 270 8.90 -10.41 -10.75
C SER A 270 7.63 -9.95 -11.46
N ALA A 271 7.75 -8.84 -12.20
CA ALA A 271 6.73 -8.41 -13.15
C ALA A 271 6.78 -9.30 -14.41
N ASP A 272 6.22 -10.51 -14.32
CA ASP A 272 6.11 -11.53 -15.39
C ASP A 272 7.44 -12.04 -16.02
N LEU A 273 8.58 -11.57 -15.53
CA LEU A 273 9.90 -11.86 -16.10
C LEU A 273 10.74 -12.79 -15.21
N THR A 274 10.09 -13.70 -14.47
CA THR A 274 10.74 -14.58 -13.47
C THR A 274 11.96 -15.33 -14.03
N GLY A 275 11.81 -15.98 -15.18
CA GLY A 275 12.90 -16.75 -15.80
C GLY A 275 13.97 -15.88 -16.45
N SER A 276 13.63 -14.67 -16.87
CA SER A 276 14.59 -13.74 -17.48
C SER A 276 15.42 -12.99 -16.44
N ASN A 277 14.80 -12.69 -15.29
CA ASN A 277 15.41 -11.98 -14.16
C ASN A 277 16.09 -12.91 -13.14
N ASN A 278 15.77 -14.21 -13.16
CA ASN A 278 16.23 -15.22 -12.21
C ASN A 278 15.92 -14.89 -10.74
N THR A 279 14.72 -14.39 -10.46
CA THR A 279 14.32 -13.95 -9.11
C THR A 279 13.69 -15.04 -8.24
N LEU A 280 13.27 -16.17 -8.83
CA LEU A 280 12.77 -17.34 -8.10
C LEU A 280 13.94 -18.27 -7.75
N ALA A 281 14.49 -18.12 -6.54
CA ALA A 281 15.66 -18.86 -6.09
C ALA A 281 15.56 -19.23 -4.60
N GLY A 282 16.34 -20.23 -4.16
CA GLY A 282 16.40 -20.64 -2.75
C GLY A 282 15.17 -21.40 -2.25
N GLY A 283 14.40 -22.01 -3.16
CA GLY A 283 13.28 -22.91 -2.80
C GLY A 283 12.05 -22.22 -2.23
N ILE A 284 11.94 -20.89 -2.33
CA ILE A 284 10.73 -20.16 -1.92
C ILE A 284 9.54 -20.55 -2.81
N VAL A 285 8.36 -20.56 -2.21
CA VAL A 285 7.11 -20.96 -2.87
C VAL A 285 6.21 -19.76 -3.13
N THR A 286 5.29 -19.91 -4.08
CA THR A 286 4.38 -18.84 -4.50
C THR A 286 3.49 -18.34 -3.37
N PHE A 287 3.44 -17.02 -3.20
CA PHE A 287 2.43 -16.29 -2.45
C PHE A 287 1.19 -16.11 -3.33
N ASN A 288 0.06 -16.68 -2.91
CA ASN A 288 -1.21 -16.55 -3.60
C ASN A 288 -2.38 -16.69 -2.61
N ARG A 289 -3.62 -16.57 -3.10
CA ARG A 289 -4.83 -16.64 -2.27
C ARG A 289 -5.01 -17.94 -1.48
N ASP A 290 -4.41 -19.03 -1.95
CA ASP A 290 -4.48 -20.36 -1.32
C ASP A 290 -3.25 -20.63 -0.43
N ASN A 291 -2.23 -19.76 -0.48
CA ASN A 291 -0.99 -19.87 0.27
C ASN A 291 -0.36 -18.49 0.56
N TYR A 292 -0.88 -17.79 1.56
CA TYR A 292 -0.29 -16.52 2.01
C TYR A 292 1.05 -16.69 2.75
N ALA A 293 1.40 -17.89 3.19
CA ALA A 293 2.73 -18.18 3.76
C ALA A 293 3.84 -18.20 2.70
N GLY A 294 3.48 -18.24 1.42
CA GLY A 294 4.43 -18.14 0.31
C GLY A 294 5.22 -16.83 0.33
N ARG A 295 6.36 -16.83 -0.36
CA ARG A 295 7.33 -15.72 -0.38
C ARG A 295 7.72 -15.29 -1.79
N TYR A 296 7.06 -15.82 -2.82
CA TYR A 296 7.27 -15.42 -4.21
C TYR A 296 5.99 -14.90 -4.86
N VAL A 297 5.97 -13.63 -5.24
CA VAL A 297 4.82 -12.96 -5.82
C VAL A 297 4.97 -12.91 -7.34
N ASN A 298 3.97 -13.44 -8.04
CA ASN A 298 3.80 -13.24 -9.47
C ASN A 298 3.00 -11.95 -9.71
N TYR A 299 3.68 -10.82 -9.89
CA TYR A 299 3.02 -9.51 -10.02
C TYR A 299 2.22 -9.35 -11.34
N GLY A 300 2.58 -10.13 -12.38
CA GLY A 300 2.14 -9.87 -13.76
C GLY A 300 2.83 -8.65 -14.36
N ILE A 301 2.41 -8.21 -15.54
CA ILE A 301 2.99 -7.06 -16.25
C ILE A 301 2.48 -5.76 -15.60
N ARG A 302 3.05 -5.45 -14.43
CA ARG A 302 2.58 -4.41 -13.49
C ARG A 302 3.75 -3.79 -12.74
N GLU A 303 4.72 -3.21 -13.44
CA GLU A 303 5.95 -2.68 -12.85
C GLU A 303 5.66 -1.60 -11.80
N PHE A 304 4.71 -0.70 -12.08
CA PHE A 304 4.41 0.41 -11.19
C PHE A 304 3.66 -0.07 -9.95
N GLY A 305 2.64 -0.91 -10.13
CA GLY A 305 1.90 -1.57 -9.06
C GLY A 305 2.80 -2.47 -8.20
N MET A 306 3.73 -3.21 -8.81
CA MET A 306 4.77 -4.00 -8.12
C MET A 306 5.61 -3.10 -7.21
N ALA A 307 6.22 -2.05 -7.75
CA ALA A 307 7.09 -1.17 -6.99
C ALA A 307 6.36 -0.48 -5.83
N ALA A 308 5.12 -0.01 -6.05
CA ALA A 308 4.32 0.60 -4.99
C ALA A 308 3.85 -0.42 -3.94
N ALA A 309 3.48 -1.64 -4.33
CA ALA A 309 3.17 -2.71 -3.38
C ALA A 309 4.40 -3.10 -2.54
N MET A 310 5.60 -3.11 -3.13
CA MET A 310 6.83 -3.30 -2.36
C MET A 310 7.07 -2.17 -1.36
N ASN A 311 6.79 -0.91 -1.71
CA ASN A 311 6.84 0.18 -0.73
C ASN A 311 5.87 -0.07 0.43
N GLY A 312 4.64 -0.47 0.13
CA GLY A 312 3.65 -0.82 1.15
C GLY A 312 4.08 -1.94 2.08
N MET A 313 4.68 -3.01 1.53
CA MET A 313 5.24 -4.10 2.32
C MET A 313 6.39 -3.64 3.23
N ALA A 314 7.31 -2.83 2.70
CA ALA A 314 8.42 -2.29 3.48
C ALA A 314 7.93 -1.37 4.62
N LEU A 315 6.92 -0.54 4.36
CA LEU A 315 6.33 0.39 5.35
C LEU A 315 5.52 -0.32 6.42
N HIS A 316 4.87 -1.44 6.10
CA HIS A 316 4.22 -2.28 7.11
C HIS A 316 5.23 -2.82 8.14
N GLY A 317 6.47 -3.09 7.70
CA GLY A 317 7.48 -3.76 8.51
C GLY A 317 7.27 -5.28 8.57
N GLY A 318 8.27 -5.99 9.10
CA GLY A 318 8.24 -7.44 9.23
C GLY A 318 8.68 -8.23 7.98
N VAL A 319 8.85 -7.57 6.84
CA VAL A 319 9.25 -8.21 5.56
C VAL A 319 10.26 -7.36 4.79
N ILE A 320 11.09 -8.01 3.97
CA ILE A 320 12.08 -7.38 3.10
C ILE A 320 11.68 -7.67 1.63
N PRO A 321 10.97 -6.74 0.97
CA PRO A 321 10.48 -6.98 -0.37
C PRO A 321 11.58 -6.82 -1.43
N TYR A 322 11.57 -7.72 -2.42
CA TYR A 322 12.33 -7.57 -3.66
C TYR A 322 11.49 -7.94 -4.87
N GLY A 323 11.79 -7.30 -6.01
CA GLY A 323 11.05 -7.49 -7.26
C GLY A 323 11.92 -7.19 -8.47
N GLY A 324 11.74 -7.99 -9.52
CA GLY A 324 12.51 -7.83 -10.76
C GLY A 324 11.68 -7.51 -12.00
N THR A 325 12.26 -6.66 -12.85
CA THR A 325 11.89 -6.41 -14.25
C THR A 325 13.17 -6.11 -15.05
N PHE A 326 13.06 -5.81 -16.35
CA PHE A 326 14.18 -5.29 -17.12
C PHE A 326 14.47 -3.85 -16.74
N LEU A 327 15.75 -3.45 -16.77
CA LEU A 327 16.18 -2.13 -16.33
C LEU A 327 15.46 -1.00 -17.07
N VAL A 328 15.24 -1.16 -18.38
CA VAL A 328 14.49 -0.20 -19.22
C VAL A 328 13.06 0.05 -18.73
N PHE A 329 12.39 -0.95 -18.15
CA PHE A 329 11.02 -0.81 -17.65
C PHE A 329 10.93 -0.18 -16.26
N THR A 330 12.06 0.18 -15.66
CA THR A 330 12.04 1.08 -14.49
C THR A 330 11.37 2.42 -14.79
N ASP A 331 11.33 2.83 -16.06
CA ASP A 331 10.59 4.03 -16.47
C ASP A 331 9.08 3.92 -16.19
N TYR A 332 8.48 2.73 -16.28
CA TYR A 332 7.08 2.51 -15.88
C TYR A 332 6.87 2.67 -14.37
N ALA A 333 7.85 2.25 -13.56
CA ALA A 333 7.77 2.24 -12.09
C ALA A 333 8.39 3.45 -11.40
N ARG A 334 8.90 4.43 -12.17
CA ARG A 334 9.78 5.48 -11.68
C ARG A 334 9.18 6.30 -10.53
N GLY A 335 7.87 6.55 -10.58
CA GLY A 335 7.15 7.26 -9.52
C GLY A 335 7.20 6.55 -8.16
N ALA A 336 7.11 5.21 -8.16
CA ALA A 336 7.17 4.39 -6.95
C ALA A 336 8.59 4.20 -6.45
N ILE A 337 9.57 4.01 -7.35
CA ILE A 337 11.00 3.94 -7.01
C ILE A 337 11.43 5.24 -6.30
N ARG A 338 10.99 6.39 -6.82
CA ARG A 338 11.23 7.69 -6.18
C ARG A 338 10.63 7.75 -4.78
N LEU A 339 9.41 7.24 -4.58
CA LEU A 339 8.80 7.20 -3.25
C LEU A 339 9.52 6.24 -2.30
N SER A 340 10.06 5.10 -2.77
CA SER A 340 10.89 4.23 -1.92
C SER A 340 12.04 4.99 -1.28
N ALA A 341 12.75 5.77 -2.11
CA ALA A 341 13.88 6.57 -1.64
C ALA A 341 13.43 7.67 -0.67
N LEU A 342 12.35 8.39 -1.01
CA LEU A 342 11.84 9.49 -0.18
C LEU A 342 11.31 9.02 1.18
N GLN A 343 10.67 7.85 1.22
CA GLN A 343 10.05 7.26 2.41
C GLN A 343 11.01 6.39 3.23
N HIS A 344 12.28 6.29 2.82
CA HIS A 344 13.30 5.44 3.43
C HIS A 344 12.92 3.94 3.46
N CYS A 345 12.22 3.45 2.43
CA CYS A 345 11.79 2.07 2.34
C CYS A 345 12.95 1.14 1.95
N ARG A 346 13.12 0.03 2.67
CA ARG A 346 14.07 -1.04 2.34
C ARG A 346 13.52 -1.96 1.23
N VAL A 347 13.38 -1.41 0.03
CA VAL A 347 12.96 -2.16 -1.18
C VAL A 347 14.18 -2.52 -2.03
N ILE A 348 14.25 -3.77 -2.51
CA ILE A 348 15.35 -4.25 -3.34
C ILE A 348 14.86 -4.48 -4.77
N TYR A 349 15.40 -3.69 -5.70
CA TYR A 349 15.05 -3.75 -7.12
C TYR A 349 16.04 -4.62 -7.89
N VAL A 350 15.59 -5.77 -8.42
CA VAL A 350 16.42 -6.69 -9.22
C VAL A 350 16.22 -6.39 -10.71
N MET A 351 17.01 -5.44 -11.23
CA MET A 351 16.87 -4.96 -12.60
C MET A 351 17.91 -5.59 -13.53
N THR A 352 17.45 -6.40 -14.48
CA THR A 352 18.34 -7.15 -15.39
C THR A 352 18.31 -6.57 -16.81
N HIS A 353 19.09 -7.13 -17.75
CA HIS A 353 19.20 -6.65 -19.13
C HIS A 353 19.56 -5.17 -19.15
N ASP A 354 20.72 -4.84 -18.57
CA ASP A 354 21.11 -3.49 -18.18
C ASP A 354 21.68 -2.63 -19.31
N SER A 355 21.82 -3.19 -20.52
CA SER A 355 22.57 -2.58 -21.61
C SER A 355 22.23 -3.22 -22.96
N ILE A 356 22.84 -2.67 -24.02
CA ILE A 356 22.83 -3.22 -25.38
C ILE A 356 23.29 -4.69 -25.47
N GLY A 357 23.88 -5.25 -24.40
CA GLY A 357 24.23 -6.67 -24.32
C GLY A 357 23.03 -7.63 -24.37
N LEU A 358 21.80 -7.14 -24.25
CA LEU A 358 20.59 -7.94 -24.46
C LEU A 358 20.41 -8.34 -25.94
N GLY A 359 20.94 -7.56 -26.89
CA GLY A 359 20.95 -7.89 -28.31
C GLY A 359 19.64 -7.59 -29.05
N GLU A 360 18.98 -8.65 -29.50
CA GLU A 360 18.02 -8.62 -30.59
C GLU A 360 16.67 -7.95 -30.28
N ASP A 361 16.29 -7.74 -29.00
CA ASP A 361 15.04 -7.00 -28.69
C ASP A 361 15.14 -5.51 -29.09
N GLY A 362 16.36 -5.00 -29.30
CA GLY A 362 16.60 -3.71 -29.93
C GLY A 362 16.36 -2.51 -29.00
N PRO A 363 16.26 -1.28 -29.56
CA PRO A 363 16.39 -0.03 -28.80
C PRO A 363 15.20 0.32 -27.90
N THR A 364 14.14 -0.47 -27.91
CA THR A 364 12.99 -0.31 -26.99
C THR A 364 13.20 -1.03 -25.66
N HIS A 365 14.21 -1.91 -25.59
CA HIS A 365 14.65 -2.66 -24.42
C HIS A 365 16.07 -2.22 -24.04
#